data_AF-A0A561B8X4-F1
#
_entry.id   AF-A0A561B8X4-F1
#
_cell.length_a   1.000
_cell.length_b   1.000
_cell.length_c   1.000
_cell.angle_alpha   90.00
_cell.angle_beta   90.00
_cell.angle_gamma   90.00
#
_symmetry.space_group_name_H-M   'P 1'
#
loop_
_entity.id
_entity.type
_entity.pdbx_description
1 polymer ?
#
loop_
_entity_poly.entity_id
_entity_poly.type
_entity_poly.pdbx_seq_one_letter_code
_entity_poly.pdbx_strand_id
1 'polypeptide(L)'
;MKPYLLVVPFSALITGLFNAGKVVPWPPAILIGAAWALLMGLIAHWLRRNPRRGRWSEDVLIGVATTALAFAACGGLMAILLLNGAMRSTSLSGEALEQMFLPSIPYYIIVNSLLEMLIIPLVLYVSWRPGRRRILILAAAALYFGMRVWTYVAFAPARLDWADSAHSTQVLTPADRTQAAGDLMLDDPRWALLMVMFVLFLIAAFLRPAHRQAQQGITDRDERTIGATIS
;
A
#
# COMPACT_ATOMS: atom_id res chain seq x y z
N MET A 1 18.51 -13.07 -6.53
CA MET A 1 19.02 -11.75 -6.96
C MET A 1 17.94 -10.80 -7.49
N LYS A 2 17.01 -11.19 -8.37
CA LYS A 2 16.11 -10.23 -9.03
C LYS A 2 15.12 -9.38 -8.16
N PRO A 3 14.58 -9.81 -6.98
CA PRO A 3 13.67 -8.96 -6.21
C PRO A 3 14.39 -7.80 -5.48
N TYR A 4 15.65 -8.00 -5.09
CA TYR A 4 16.44 -6.99 -4.38
C TYR A 4 16.66 -5.72 -5.20
N LEU A 5 16.74 -5.86 -6.54
CA LEU A 5 16.88 -4.73 -7.46
C LEU A 5 15.68 -3.78 -7.46
N LEU A 6 14.52 -4.23 -6.96
CA LEU A 6 13.33 -3.40 -6.83
C LEU A 6 13.12 -2.97 -5.38
N VAL A 7 13.18 -3.93 -4.45
CA VAL A 7 12.81 -3.67 -3.06
C VAL A 7 13.85 -2.80 -2.34
N VAL A 8 15.15 -2.97 -2.62
CA VAL A 8 16.20 -2.18 -1.95
C VAL A 8 16.14 -0.71 -2.34
N PRO A 9 16.10 -0.32 -3.64
CA PRO A 9 15.95 1.09 -4.00
C PRO A 9 14.64 1.69 -3.48
N PHE A 10 13.54 0.93 -3.52
CA PHE A 10 12.25 1.35 -2.98
C PHE A 10 12.34 1.68 -1.48
N SER A 11 12.85 0.77 -0.65
CA SER A 11 12.96 1.01 0.79
C SER A 11 14.02 2.06 1.12
N ALA A 12 15.11 2.14 0.36
CA ALA A 12 16.11 3.20 0.53
C ALA A 12 15.50 4.59 0.32
N LEU A 13 14.61 4.75 -0.66
CA LEU A 13 13.91 6.00 -0.92
C LEU A 13 12.78 6.25 0.09
N ILE A 14 11.87 5.29 0.24
CA ILE A 14 10.66 5.47 1.04
C ILE A 14 10.97 5.38 2.54
N THR A 15 11.49 4.24 3.00
CA THR A 15 11.84 4.03 4.41
C THR A 15 13.04 4.87 4.83
N GLY A 16 14.05 4.97 3.96
CA GLY A 16 15.26 5.73 4.25
C GLY A 16 15.03 7.23 4.09
N LEU A 17 15.07 7.73 2.86
CA LEU A 17 15.06 9.16 2.59
C LEU A 17 13.81 9.88 3.15
N PHE A 18 12.61 9.37 2.88
CA PHE A 18 11.38 10.10 3.27
C PHE A 18 10.93 9.89 4.71
N ASN A 19 11.18 8.73 5.31
CA ASN A 19 10.80 8.45 6.70
C ASN A 19 11.96 8.69 7.67
N ALA A 20 13.05 7.92 7.57
CA ALA A 20 14.19 8.06 8.49
C ALA A 20 14.95 9.39 8.32
N GLY A 21 14.91 9.99 7.11
CA GLY A 21 15.50 11.29 6.82
C GLY A 21 14.96 12.45 7.66
N LYS A 22 13.79 12.27 8.29
CA LYS A 22 13.23 13.25 9.23
C LYS A 22 13.95 13.31 10.58
N VAL A 23 14.69 12.25 10.91
CA VAL A 23 15.38 12.09 12.21
C VAL A 23 16.89 12.01 12.05
N VAL A 24 17.37 11.51 10.91
CA VAL A 24 18.78 11.21 10.65
C VAL A 24 19.20 11.84 9.31
N PRO A 25 20.45 12.33 9.14
CA PRO A 25 20.92 12.88 7.87
C PRO A 25 20.77 11.91 6.68
N TRP A 26 20.70 12.48 5.47
CA TRP A 26 20.29 11.74 4.28
C TRP A 26 21.17 10.55 3.90
N PRO A 27 22.53 10.53 4.04
CA PRO A 27 23.29 9.33 3.70
C PRO A 27 23.01 8.14 4.64
N PRO A 28 23.09 8.27 5.98
CA PRO A 28 22.72 7.17 6.86
C PRO A 28 21.24 6.76 6.77
N ALA A 29 20.32 7.70 6.52
CA ALA A 29 18.90 7.35 6.33
C ALA A 29 18.68 6.39 5.14
N ILE A 30 19.32 6.66 4.00
CA ILE A 30 19.29 5.78 2.81
C ILE A 30 19.84 4.40 3.15
N LEU A 31 20.95 4.32 3.89
CA LEU A 31 21.56 3.06 4.33
C LEU A 31 20.63 2.28 5.26
N ILE A 32 19.93 2.95 6.18
CA ILE A 32 18.92 2.32 7.06
C ILE A 32 17.80 1.70 6.22
N GLY A 33 17.25 2.45 5.25
CA GLY A 33 16.21 1.94 4.35
C GLY A 33 16.68 0.74 3.53
N ALA A 34 17.91 0.78 3.00
CA ALA A 34 18.50 -0.34 2.26
C ALA A 34 18.74 -1.57 3.16
N ALA A 35 19.31 -1.36 4.36
CA ALA A 35 19.53 -2.43 5.34
C ALA A 35 18.22 -3.09 5.78
N TRP A 36 17.17 -2.30 5.95
CA TRP A 36 15.82 -2.79 6.25
C TRP A 36 15.28 -3.69 5.14
N ALA A 37 15.42 -3.30 3.88
CA ALA A 37 15.03 -4.15 2.75
C ALA A 37 15.84 -5.45 2.67
N LEU A 38 17.12 -5.43 3.03
CA LEU A 38 17.94 -6.64 3.11
C LEU A 38 17.44 -7.58 4.22
N LEU A 39 17.11 -7.04 5.39
CA LEU A 39 16.50 -7.78 6.49
C LEU A 39 15.19 -8.45 6.07
N MET A 40 14.31 -7.72 5.37
CA MET A 40 13.08 -8.30 4.82
C MET A 40 13.37 -9.44 3.82
N GLY A 41 14.42 -9.31 3.02
CA GLY A 41 14.88 -10.38 2.13
C GLY A 41 15.33 -11.63 2.89
N LEU A 42 16.02 -11.47 4.02
CA LEU A 42 16.42 -12.57 4.91
C LEU A 42 15.20 -13.26 5.54
N ILE A 43 14.23 -12.49 6.02
CA ILE A 43 12.95 -13.00 6.56
C ILE A 43 12.20 -13.78 5.47
N ALA A 44 12.08 -13.22 4.27
CA ALA A 44 11.43 -13.88 3.16
C ALA A 44 12.16 -15.18 2.73
N HIS A 45 13.49 -15.19 2.76
CA HIS A 45 14.27 -16.40 2.53
C HIS A 45 13.98 -17.46 3.59
N TRP A 46 13.95 -17.08 4.88
CA TRP A 46 13.61 -17.97 5.98
C TRP A 46 12.18 -18.55 5.84
N LEU A 47 11.19 -17.71 5.54
CA LEU A 47 9.80 -18.13 5.30
C LEU A 47 9.69 -19.15 4.16
N ARG A 48 10.55 -19.01 3.14
CA ARG A 48 10.57 -19.88 1.95
C ARG A 48 11.37 -21.17 2.11
N ARG A 49 12.08 -21.37 3.23
CA ARG A 49 12.83 -22.63 3.49
C ARG A 49 11.92 -23.85 3.46
N ASN A 50 10.68 -23.72 3.92
CA ASN A 50 9.67 -24.77 3.83
C ASN A 50 8.65 -24.42 2.73
N PRO A 51 8.46 -25.25 1.69
CA PRO A 51 7.52 -24.99 0.61
C PRO A 51 6.09 -24.71 1.07
N ARG A 52 5.63 -25.37 2.14
CA ARG A 52 4.29 -25.17 2.72
C ARG A 52 4.20 -23.80 3.39
N ARG A 53 5.18 -23.43 4.22
CA ARG A 53 5.22 -22.12 4.90
C ARG A 53 5.34 -20.98 3.90
N GLY A 54 6.21 -21.11 2.89
CA GLY A 54 6.43 -20.08 1.89
C GLY A 54 5.21 -19.84 0.99
N ARG A 55 4.34 -20.83 0.78
CA ARG A 55 3.06 -20.65 0.08
C ARG A 55 2.04 -19.98 0.99
N TRP A 56 1.92 -20.46 2.22
CA TRP A 56 1.00 -19.88 3.20
C TRP A 56 1.33 -18.41 3.49
N SER A 57 2.61 -18.06 3.66
CA SER A 57 3.02 -16.68 3.88
C SER A 57 2.73 -15.78 2.67
N GLU A 58 2.90 -16.30 1.44
CA GLU A 58 2.52 -15.58 0.21
C GLU A 58 1.03 -15.22 0.24
N ASP A 59 0.17 -16.21 0.52
CA ASP A 59 -1.28 -16.03 0.52
C ASP A 59 -1.74 -15.10 1.66
N VAL A 60 -1.16 -15.25 2.87
CA VAL A 60 -1.44 -14.36 4.00
C VAL A 60 -1.02 -12.93 3.71
N LEU A 61 0.18 -12.71 3.18
CA LEU A 61 0.68 -11.37 2.88
C LEU A 61 -0.16 -10.68 1.79
N ILE A 62 -0.59 -11.42 0.77
CA ILE A 62 -1.50 -10.89 -0.26
C ILE A 62 -2.87 -10.58 0.35
N GLY A 63 -3.40 -11.44 1.22
CA GLY A 63 -4.64 -11.16 1.95
C GLY A 63 -4.54 -9.90 2.81
N VAL A 64 -3.47 -9.76 3.58
CA VAL A 64 -3.20 -8.56 4.40
C VAL A 64 -3.06 -7.31 3.52
N ALA A 65 -2.30 -7.38 2.42
CA ALA A 65 -2.18 -6.27 1.47
C ALA A 65 -3.52 -5.87 0.87
N THR A 66 -4.33 -6.86 0.45
CA THR A 66 -5.67 -6.65 -0.10
C THR A 66 -6.57 -5.92 0.92
N THR A 67 -6.63 -6.43 2.15
CA THR A 67 -7.43 -5.85 3.22
C THR A 67 -6.98 -4.43 3.56
N ALA A 68 -5.68 -4.22 3.73
CA ALA A 68 -5.13 -2.90 4.07
C ALA A 68 -5.39 -1.87 2.95
N LEU A 69 -5.27 -2.27 1.68
CA LEU A 69 -5.59 -1.40 0.55
C LEU A 69 -7.09 -1.12 0.43
N ALA A 70 -7.95 -2.10 0.73
CA ALA A 70 -9.40 -1.88 0.80
C ALA A 70 -9.75 -0.85 1.88
N PHE A 71 -9.19 -0.99 3.08
CA PHE A 71 -9.38 -0.01 4.16
C PHE A 71 -8.86 1.38 3.77
N ALA A 72 -7.66 1.47 3.19
CA ALA A 72 -7.09 2.75 2.78
C ALA A 72 -7.93 3.42 1.67
N ALA A 73 -8.41 2.65 0.70
CA ALA A 73 -9.20 3.15 -0.40
C ALA A 73 -10.61 3.58 0.03
N CYS A 74 -11.33 2.71 0.75
CA CYS A 74 -12.68 3.01 1.23
C CYS A 74 -12.65 4.11 2.30
N GLY A 75 -11.68 4.08 3.20
CA GLY A 75 -11.47 5.13 4.21
C GLY A 75 -11.11 6.47 3.57
N GLY A 76 -10.26 6.47 2.54
CA GLY A 76 -9.92 7.66 1.77
C GLY A 76 -11.13 8.23 1.03
N LEU A 77 -11.91 7.39 0.35
CA LEU A 77 -13.14 7.82 -0.32
C LEU A 77 -14.16 8.37 0.68
N MET A 78 -14.38 7.70 1.80
CA MET A 78 -15.27 8.17 2.86
C MET A 78 -14.81 9.53 3.40
N ALA A 79 -13.51 9.71 3.65
CA ALA A 79 -12.95 10.98 4.10
C ALA A 79 -13.18 12.11 3.08
N ILE A 80 -12.99 11.84 1.79
CA ILE A 80 -13.26 12.82 0.71
C ILE A 80 -14.74 13.18 0.65
N LEU A 81 -15.64 12.20 0.77
CA LEU A 81 -17.09 12.45 0.74
C LEU A 81 -17.56 13.25 1.96
N LEU A 82 -17.07 12.91 3.15
CA LEU A 82 -17.37 13.65 4.39
C LEU A 82 -16.85 15.08 4.31
N LEU A 83 -15.63 15.25 3.83
CA LEU A 83 -15.00 16.54 3.65
C LEU A 83 -15.76 17.40 2.62
N ASN A 84 -16.06 16.86 1.45
CA ASN A 84 -16.86 17.55 0.44
C ASN A 84 -18.24 17.95 0.99
N GLY A 85 -18.87 17.10 1.79
CA GLY A 85 -20.09 17.43 2.52
C GLY A 85 -19.90 18.60 3.50
N ALA A 86 -18.83 18.56 4.31
CA ALA A 86 -18.50 19.62 5.25
C ALA A 86 -18.23 20.96 4.56
N MET A 87 -17.51 20.96 3.43
CA MET A 87 -17.21 22.17 2.64
C MET A 87 -18.47 22.87 2.10
N ARG A 88 -19.59 22.17 1.99
CA ARG A 88 -20.88 22.74 1.57
C ARG A 88 -21.64 23.38 2.73
N SER A 89 -21.25 23.12 3.99
CA SER A 89 -21.89 23.71 5.16
C SER A 89 -21.58 25.20 5.27
N THR A 90 -22.61 26.01 5.55
CA THR A 90 -22.47 27.45 5.79
C THR A 90 -21.96 27.78 7.18
N SER A 91 -21.83 26.79 8.08
CA SER A 91 -21.35 26.98 9.45
C SER A 91 -19.93 26.45 9.67
N LEU A 92 -19.23 26.00 8.62
CA LEU A 92 -17.89 25.45 8.73
C LEU A 92 -16.87 26.56 9.04
N SER A 93 -16.16 26.46 10.16
CA SER A 93 -14.98 27.27 10.47
C SER A 93 -13.69 26.53 10.10
N GLY A 94 -12.58 27.27 10.03
CA GLY A 94 -11.26 26.66 9.79
C GLY A 94 -10.85 25.73 10.93
N GLU A 95 -11.10 26.12 12.18
CA GLU A 95 -10.82 25.29 13.36
C GLU A 95 -11.63 23.98 13.35
N ALA A 96 -12.92 24.04 13.00
CA ALA A 96 -13.74 22.84 12.91
C ALA A 96 -13.20 21.88 11.83
N LEU A 97 -12.74 22.43 10.71
CA LEU A 97 -12.12 21.67 9.64
C LEU A 97 -10.82 20.98 10.09
N GLU A 98 -9.96 21.69 10.82
CA GLU A 98 -8.73 21.15 11.41
C GLU A 98 -9.01 20.00 12.39
N GLN A 99 -9.96 20.20 13.31
CA GLN A 99 -10.35 19.19 14.30
C GLN A 99 -10.91 17.92 13.67
N MET A 100 -11.50 18.01 12.48
CA MET A 100 -11.93 16.83 11.71
C MET A 100 -10.75 16.01 11.15
N PHE A 101 -9.58 16.63 10.91
CA PHE A 101 -8.42 15.96 10.31
C PHE A 101 -7.40 15.42 11.30
N LEU A 102 -7.03 16.21 12.31
CA LEU A 102 -5.93 15.90 13.21
C LEU A 102 -5.99 14.48 13.81
N PRO A 103 -7.15 13.98 14.28
CA PRO A 103 -7.24 12.64 14.86
C PRO A 103 -6.92 11.50 13.87
N SER A 104 -7.10 11.74 12.57
CA SER A 104 -6.89 10.72 11.54
C SER A 104 -5.41 10.59 11.12
N ILE A 105 -4.60 11.63 11.33
CA ILE A 105 -3.20 11.67 10.86
C ILE A 105 -2.37 10.52 11.45
N PRO A 106 -2.36 10.26 12.78
CA PRO A 106 -1.56 9.16 13.34
C PRO A 106 -1.98 7.79 12.81
N TYR A 107 -3.29 7.59 12.62
CA TYR A 107 -3.82 6.34 12.07
C TYR A 107 -3.29 6.09 10.65
N TYR A 108 -3.36 7.09 9.77
CA TYR A 108 -2.83 6.96 8.42
C TYR A 108 -1.32 6.81 8.38
N ILE A 109 -0.57 7.43 9.32
CA ILE A 109 0.88 7.23 9.44
C ILE A 109 1.17 5.76 9.75
N ILE A 110 0.51 5.17 10.76
CA ILE A 110 0.79 3.79 11.18
C ILE A 110 0.44 2.80 10.07
N VAL A 111 -0.78 2.87 9.53
CA VAL A 111 -1.25 1.91 8.51
C VAL A 111 -0.40 1.99 7.24
N ASN A 112 -0.08 3.21 6.77
CA ASN A 112 0.77 3.35 5.60
C ASN A 112 2.20 2.88 5.88
N SER A 113 2.77 3.20 7.04
CA SER A 113 4.13 2.75 7.40
C SER A 113 4.22 1.22 7.42
N LEU A 114 3.20 0.52 7.93
CA LEU A 114 3.15 -0.94 7.87
C LEU A 114 3.13 -1.48 6.44
N LEU A 115 2.32 -0.87 5.56
CA LEU A 115 2.28 -1.25 4.16
C LEU A 115 3.63 -1.04 3.46
N GLU A 116 4.26 0.12 3.68
CA GLU A 116 5.53 0.51 3.06
C GLU A 116 6.72 -0.28 3.56
N MET A 117 6.86 -0.38 4.88
CA MET A 117 8.07 -0.89 5.52
C MET A 117 8.06 -2.42 5.60
N LEU A 118 6.87 -3.03 5.60
CA LEU A 118 6.73 -4.47 5.88
C LEU A 118 5.99 -5.20 4.77
N ILE A 119 4.73 -4.86 4.52
CA ILE A 119 3.84 -5.71 3.71
C ILE A 119 4.28 -5.75 2.24
N ILE A 120 4.38 -4.60 1.57
CA ILE A 120 4.73 -4.56 0.14
C ILE A 120 6.13 -5.14 -0.13
N PRO A 121 7.19 -4.81 0.63
CA PRO A 121 8.51 -5.45 0.49
C PRO A 121 8.46 -6.97 0.64
N LEU A 122 7.81 -7.49 1.69
CA LEU A 122 7.73 -8.93 1.93
C LEU A 122 6.93 -9.65 0.85
N VAL A 123 5.80 -9.08 0.43
CA VAL A 123 5.00 -9.60 -0.68
C VAL A 123 5.87 -9.76 -1.93
N LEU A 124 6.66 -8.74 -2.28
CA LEU A 124 7.54 -8.79 -3.45
C LEU A 124 8.61 -9.88 -3.35
N TYR A 125 9.23 -10.05 -2.19
CA TYR A 125 10.24 -11.10 -1.99
C TYR A 125 9.65 -12.51 -2.01
N VAL A 126 8.53 -12.71 -1.31
CA VAL A 126 7.91 -14.04 -1.16
C VAL A 126 7.25 -14.48 -2.47
N SER A 127 6.60 -13.54 -3.17
CA SER A 127 5.85 -13.80 -4.41
C SER A 127 6.71 -13.76 -5.68
N TRP A 128 8.04 -13.85 -5.56
CA TRP A 128 8.98 -13.76 -6.68
C TRP A 128 9.02 -15.02 -7.58
N ARG A 129 7.89 -15.69 -7.78
CA ARG A 129 7.76 -16.87 -8.65
C ARG A 129 7.25 -16.44 -10.03
N PRO A 130 7.73 -17.04 -11.14
CA PRO A 130 7.18 -16.75 -12.47
C PRO A 130 5.68 -17.04 -12.55
N GLY A 131 4.92 -16.20 -13.25
CA GLY A 131 3.49 -16.39 -13.48
C GLY A 131 2.68 -15.08 -13.47
N ARG A 132 1.40 -15.18 -13.84
CA ARG A 132 0.47 -14.03 -13.89
C ARG A 132 0.34 -13.32 -12.53
N ARG A 133 0.32 -14.08 -11.44
CA ARG A 133 0.26 -13.55 -10.07
C ARG A 133 1.36 -12.53 -9.79
N ARG A 134 2.60 -12.81 -10.22
CA ARG A 134 3.73 -11.91 -10.06
C ARG A 134 3.56 -10.61 -10.84
N ILE A 135 2.98 -10.65 -12.04
CA ILE A 135 2.75 -9.45 -12.86
C ILE A 135 1.79 -8.51 -12.13
N LEU A 136 0.69 -9.03 -11.59
CA LEU A 136 -0.29 -8.24 -10.83
C LEU A 136 0.33 -7.61 -9.58
N ILE A 137 1.12 -8.38 -8.83
CA ILE A 137 1.81 -7.89 -7.63
C ILE A 137 2.83 -6.80 -7.98
N LEU A 138 3.59 -6.98 -9.06
CA LEU A 138 4.54 -5.98 -9.53
C LEU A 138 3.84 -4.69 -9.98
N ALA A 139 2.72 -4.82 -10.71
CA ALA A 139 1.93 -3.66 -11.12
C ALA A 139 1.38 -2.91 -9.90
N ALA A 140 0.82 -3.62 -8.92
CA ALA A 140 0.33 -3.03 -7.68
C ALA A 140 1.45 -2.35 -6.89
N ALA A 141 2.62 -2.99 -6.77
CA ALA A 141 3.76 -2.39 -6.09
C ALA A 141 4.33 -1.16 -6.81
N ALA A 142 4.33 -1.15 -8.15
CA ALA A 142 4.76 0.01 -8.93
C ALA A 142 3.80 1.20 -8.76
N LEU A 143 2.49 0.95 -8.81
CA LEU A 143 1.47 1.95 -8.51
C LEU A 143 1.62 2.47 -7.08
N TYR A 144 1.84 1.56 -6.12
CA TYR A 144 2.02 1.91 -4.73
C TYR A 144 3.24 2.82 -4.56
N PHE A 145 4.36 2.49 -5.21
CA PHE A 145 5.55 3.30 -5.15
C PHE A 145 5.36 4.70 -5.72
N GLY A 146 4.81 4.82 -6.93
CA GLY A 146 4.53 6.11 -7.53
C GLY A 146 3.61 6.96 -6.65
N MET A 147 2.57 6.33 -6.09
CA MET A 147 1.64 6.96 -5.15
C MET A 147 2.34 7.44 -3.87
N ARG A 148 3.29 6.67 -3.32
CA ARG A 148 4.01 7.05 -2.10
C ARG A 148 5.02 8.16 -2.36
N VAL A 149 5.73 8.15 -3.50
CA VAL A 149 6.58 9.28 -3.90
C VAL A 149 5.74 10.56 -3.99
N TRP A 150 4.61 10.53 -4.71
CA TRP A 150 3.67 11.65 -4.76
C TRP A 150 3.21 12.09 -3.37
N THR A 151 2.92 11.13 -2.49
CA THR A 151 2.49 11.42 -1.12
C THR A 151 3.55 12.22 -0.36
N TYR A 152 4.83 11.89 -0.50
CA TYR A 152 5.89 12.60 0.23
C TYR A 152 6.29 13.93 -0.39
N VAL A 153 6.24 14.06 -1.72
CA VAL A 153 6.72 15.27 -2.40
C VAL A 153 5.65 16.35 -2.59
N ALA A 154 4.36 15.97 -2.61
CA ALA A 154 3.27 16.89 -2.87
C ALA A 154 2.20 16.85 -1.77
N PHE A 155 1.62 15.67 -1.50
CA PHE A 155 0.44 15.59 -0.63
C PHE A 155 0.73 15.89 0.84
N ALA A 156 1.77 15.29 1.41
CA ALA A 156 2.10 15.46 2.83
C ALA A 156 2.54 16.90 3.14
N PRO A 157 3.40 17.55 2.33
CA PRO A 157 3.70 18.98 2.50
C PRO A 157 2.43 19.84 2.49
N ALA A 158 1.57 19.73 1.47
CA ALA A 158 0.35 20.53 1.38
C ALA A 158 -0.57 20.37 2.61
N ARG A 159 -0.68 19.15 3.14
CA ARG A 159 -1.50 18.87 4.34
C ARG A 159 -0.86 19.36 5.65
N LEU A 160 0.46 19.29 5.77
CA LEU A 160 1.17 19.77 6.95
C LEU A 160 1.20 21.30 6.96
N ASP A 161 1.47 21.93 5.82
CA ASP A 161 1.43 23.40 5.68
C ASP A 161 0.04 23.94 6.01
N TRP A 162 -1.03 23.23 5.61
CA TRP A 162 -2.39 23.55 6.05
C TRP A 162 -2.52 23.43 7.57
N ALA A 163 -2.14 22.30 8.16
CA ALA A 163 -2.28 22.05 9.60
C ALA A 163 -1.45 23.00 10.49
N ASP A 164 -0.32 23.50 9.99
CA ASP A 164 0.55 24.45 10.70
C ASP A 164 0.08 25.92 10.55
N SER A 165 -0.90 26.18 9.67
CA SER A 165 -1.43 27.54 9.46
C SER A 165 -2.46 27.93 10.52
N ALA A 166 -2.45 29.20 10.92
CA ALA A 166 -3.42 29.70 11.89
C ALA A 166 -4.84 29.68 11.29
N HIS A 167 -5.73 28.87 11.85
CA HIS A 167 -7.10 28.75 11.38
C HIS A 167 -8.06 29.64 12.16
N SER A 168 -8.92 30.35 11.42
CA SER A 168 -9.92 31.24 12.01
C SER A 168 -11.04 30.44 12.68
N THR A 169 -11.47 30.92 13.85
CA THR A 169 -12.71 30.49 14.52
C THR A 169 -13.95 31.02 13.80
N GLN A 170 -13.78 32.01 12.91
CA GLN A 170 -14.86 32.53 12.09
C GLN A 170 -15.27 31.52 11.01
N VAL A 171 -16.53 31.62 10.61
CA VAL A 171 -17.08 30.85 9.51
C VAL A 171 -16.32 31.16 8.23
N LEU A 172 -15.90 30.12 7.51
CA LEU A 172 -15.20 30.24 6.24
C LEU A 172 -16.10 30.89 5.19
N THR A 173 -15.56 31.90 4.51
CA THR A 173 -16.21 32.47 3.33
C THR A 173 -16.20 31.45 2.18
N PRO A 174 -17.03 31.63 1.13
CA PRO A 174 -16.99 30.75 -0.04
C PRO A 174 -15.62 30.71 -0.72
N ALA A 175 -14.87 31.81 -0.69
CA ALA A 175 -13.51 31.88 -1.22
C ALA A 175 -12.56 31.01 -0.41
N ASP A 176 -12.59 31.14 0.93
CA ASP A 176 -11.74 30.34 1.83
C ASP A 176 -12.03 28.85 1.68
N ARG A 177 -13.29 28.46 1.46
CA ARG A 177 -13.66 27.06 1.22
C ARG A 177 -13.10 26.53 -0.09
N THR A 178 -13.09 27.34 -1.13
CA THR A 178 -12.53 26.95 -2.43
C THR A 178 -11.01 26.77 -2.31
N GLN A 179 -10.34 27.68 -1.59
CA GLN A 179 -8.91 27.56 -1.33
C GLN A 179 -8.60 26.31 -0.48
N ALA A 180 -9.31 26.12 0.63
CA ALA A 180 -9.15 24.94 1.49
C ALA A 180 -9.39 23.63 0.73
N ALA A 181 -10.31 23.61 -0.24
CA ALA A 181 -10.51 22.44 -1.09
C ALA A 181 -9.28 22.13 -1.97
N GLY A 182 -8.59 23.16 -2.45
CA GLY A 182 -7.33 23.04 -3.19
C GLY A 182 -6.18 22.59 -2.28
N ASP A 183 -6.00 23.25 -1.13
CA ASP A 183 -4.90 22.99 -0.20
C ASP A 183 -5.00 21.59 0.43
N LEU A 184 -6.23 21.12 0.71
CA LEU A 184 -6.49 19.77 1.18
C LEU A 184 -6.47 18.73 0.05
N MET A 185 -6.33 19.14 -1.21
CA MET A 185 -6.32 18.28 -2.39
C MET A 185 -7.53 17.33 -2.43
N LEU A 186 -8.75 17.87 -2.36
CA LEU A 186 -10.00 17.07 -2.37
C LEU A 186 -10.13 16.18 -3.61
N ASP A 187 -9.63 16.66 -4.74
CA ASP A 187 -9.68 15.97 -6.03
C ASP A 187 -8.52 15.00 -6.26
N ASP A 188 -7.75 14.68 -5.21
CA ASP A 188 -6.60 13.79 -5.30
C ASP A 188 -7.02 12.36 -5.72
N PRO A 189 -6.43 11.80 -6.81
CA PRO A 189 -6.85 10.51 -7.38
C PRO A 189 -6.35 9.29 -6.60
N ARG A 190 -5.66 9.46 -5.45
CA ARG A 190 -5.06 8.34 -4.70
C ARG A 190 -6.06 7.30 -4.25
N TRP A 191 -7.28 7.67 -3.89
CA TRP A 191 -8.32 6.69 -3.50
C TRP A 191 -8.64 5.74 -4.67
N ALA A 192 -8.66 6.25 -5.91
CA ALA A 192 -8.90 5.46 -7.10
C ALA A 192 -7.69 4.57 -7.41
N LEU A 193 -6.45 5.07 -7.24
CA LEU A 193 -5.25 4.25 -7.35
C LEU A 193 -5.22 3.12 -6.30
N LEU A 194 -5.62 3.41 -5.06
CA LEU A 194 -5.77 2.40 -4.01
C LEU A 194 -6.81 1.35 -4.37
N MET A 195 -7.94 1.73 -4.97
CA MET A 195 -8.93 0.79 -5.52
C MET A 195 -8.35 -0.10 -6.63
N VAL A 196 -7.59 0.47 -7.56
CA VAL A 196 -6.92 -0.32 -8.62
C VAL A 196 -5.95 -1.33 -8.00
N MET A 197 -5.12 -0.90 -7.06
CA MET A 197 -4.18 -1.79 -6.36
C MET A 197 -4.90 -2.88 -5.56
N PHE A 198 -5.99 -2.54 -4.88
CA PHE A 198 -6.86 -3.49 -4.21
C PHE A 198 -7.37 -4.55 -5.18
N VAL A 199 -7.92 -4.17 -6.33
CA VAL A 199 -8.40 -5.11 -7.36
C VAL A 199 -7.27 -6.00 -7.88
N LEU A 200 -6.07 -5.44 -8.13
CA LEU A 200 -4.91 -6.23 -8.57
C LEU A 200 -4.52 -7.30 -7.53
N PHE A 201 -4.48 -6.94 -6.25
CA PHE A 201 -4.17 -7.87 -5.17
C PHE A 201 -5.29 -8.90 -4.94
N LEU A 202 -6.54 -8.49 -5.05
CA LEU A 202 -7.70 -9.38 -4.97
C LEU A 202 -7.66 -10.44 -6.07
N ILE A 203 -7.44 -10.02 -7.32
CA ILE A 203 -7.28 -10.97 -8.43
C ILE A 203 -6.06 -11.88 -8.18
N ALA A 204 -4.93 -11.32 -7.71
CA ALA A 204 -3.74 -12.10 -7.37
C ALA A 204 -3.99 -13.11 -6.23
N ALA A 205 -4.93 -12.86 -5.32
CA ALA A 205 -5.33 -13.79 -4.27
C ALA A 205 -6.04 -15.03 -4.84
N PHE A 206 -6.84 -14.86 -5.88
CA PHE A 206 -7.60 -15.95 -6.51
C PHE A 206 -6.81 -16.73 -7.59
N LEU A 207 -5.73 -16.17 -8.13
CA LEU A 207 -4.87 -16.89 -9.07
C LEU A 207 -4.03 -17.95 -8.35
N ARG A 208 -4.38 -19.23 -8.56
CA ARG A 208 -3.58 -20.36 -8.08
C ARG A 208 -2.20 -20.39 -8.75
N PRO A 209 -1.11 -20.71 -8.03
CA PRO A 209 0.19 -20.96 -8.65
C PRO A 209 0.11 -22.14 -9.62
N ALA A 210 0.65 -21.97 -10.84
CA ALA A 210 0.57 -22.96 -11.94
C ALA A 210 1.02 -24.39 -11.54
N HIS A 211 1.90 -24.54 -10.55
CA HIS A 211 2.31 -25.86 -10.04
C HIS A 211 1.18 -26.69 -9.41
N ARG A 212 0.12 -26.06 -8.86
CA ARG A 212 -1.04 -26.80 -8.34
C ARG A 212 -1.89 -27.39 -9.48
N GLN A 213 -2.00 -26.67 -10.60
CA GLN A 213 -2.74 -27.14 -11.78
C GLN A 213 -2.01 -28.33 -12.42
N ALA A 214 -0.69 -28.27 -12.51
CA ALA A 214 0.12 -29.38 -13.03
C ALA A 214 0.06 -30.63 -12.14
N GLN A 215 0.13 -30.47 -10.80
CA GLN A 215 0.03 -31.62 -9.89
C GLN A 215 -1.37 -32.23 -9.86
N GLN A 216 -2.44 -31.41 -9.82
CA GLN A 216 -3.82 -31.93 -9.87
C GLN A 216 -4.13 -32.62 -11.20
N GLY A 217 -3.61 -32.11 -12.32
CA GLY A 217 -3.79 -32.75 -13.63
C GLY A 217 -3.06 -34.09 -13.78
N ILE A 218 -1.99 -34.33 -13.03
CA ILE A 218 -1.30 -35.63 -13.02
C ILE A 218 -2.10 -36.63 -12.18
N THR A 219 -2.56 -36.24 -10.98
CA THR A 219 -3.34 -37.13 -10.10
C THR A 219 -4.67 -37.58 -10.72
N ASP A 220 -5.38 -36.66 -11.37
CA ASP A 220 -6.67 -36.94 -12.04
C ASP A 220 -6.49 -37.84 -13.30
N ARG A 221 -5.29 -37.84 -13.91
CA ARG A 221 -4.97 -38.71 -15.05
C ARG A 221 -4.61 -40.13 -14.61
N ASP A 222 -3.91 -40.27 -13.49
CA ASP A 222 -3.56 -41.58 -12.93
C ASP A 222 -4.82 -42.32 -12.42
N GLU A 223 -5.74 -41.62 -11.76
CA GLU A 223 -7.01 -42.21 -11.28
C GLU A 223 -7.90 -42.72 -12.42
N ARG A 224 -7.97 -42.00 -13.55
CA ARG A 224 -8.72 -42.44 -14.73
C ARG A 224 -8.09 -43.63 -15.44
N THR A 225 -6.76 -43.71 -15.45
CA THR A 225 -6.05 -44.82 -16.09
C THR A 225 -6.21 -46.10 -15.27
N ILE A 226 -6.19 -46.01 -13.94
CA ILE A 226 -6.45 -47.15 -13.06
C ILE A 226 -7.90 -47.62 -13.18
N GLY A 227 -8.88 -46.71 -13.25
CA GLY A 227 -10.30 -47.05 -13.42
C GLY A 227 -10.62 -47.78 -14.73
N ALA A 228 -9.91 -47.46 -15.82
CA ALA A 228 -10.14 -48.06 -17.14
C ALA A 228 -9.48 -49.45 -17.32
N THR A 229 -8.64 -49.90 -16.38
CA THR A 229 -7.95 -51.20 -16.46
C THR A 229 -8.68 -52.30 -15.68
N ILE A 230 -9.73 -51.96 -14.92
CA ILE A 230 -10.45 -52.86 -14.01
C ILE A 230 -11.87 -53.21 -14.53
N SER A 231 -12.22 -52.72 -15.72
CA SER A 231 -13.51 -52.96 -16.40
C SER A 231 -13.31 -53.78 -17.67
#